data_AF-A0A7K3Y8F0-F1
#
_entry.id   AF-A0A7K3Y8F0-F1
#
_cell.length_a   1.000
_cell.length_b   1.000
_cell.length_c   1.000
_cell.angle_alpha   90.00
_cell.angle_beta   90.00
_cell.angle_gamma   90.00
#
_symmetry.space_group_name_H-M   'P 1'
#
loop_
_entity.id
_entity.type
_entity.pdbx_description
1 polymer ?
#
loop_
_entity_poly.entity_id
_entity_poly.type
_entity_poly.pdbx_seq_one_letter_code
_entity_poly.pdbx_strand_id
1 'polypeptide(L)'
;MRIASAPDGSIHIDGKVVTALDRFVTSVTEIIERYTRYVIVSGYVAILFGRARGTEDIDLYIDYMDRDTFMLFSKDLLEQGFYFLNSDDIGEIYSMLCDRLAVRIAKTDRIIPNVEMKFKKDDFDHYAISRAKVVQFDDIRFFVSPIELQIPYKLYLGSDKDIEDAVYLWMLFRETLDDDLLRSFMERLQVRGEHYGIEV
;
A
#
# COMPACT_ATOMS: atom_id res chain seq x y z
N MET A 1 3.20 17.51 12.28
CA MET A 1 3.04 17.01 10.90
C MET A 1 1.99 17.85 10.21
N ARG A 2 2.27 18.36 9.00
CA ARG A 2 1.31 19.06 8.14
C ARG A 2 1.19 18.29 6.83
N ILE A 3 -0.01 18.19 6.29
CA ILE A 3 -0.26 17.50 5.02
C ILE A 3 -0.84 18.50 4.04
N ALA A 4 -0.31 18.52 2.83
CA ALA A 4 -0.78 19.36 1.75
C ALA A 4 -0.98 18.50 0.49
N SER A 5 -2.18 18.58 -0.09
CA SER A 5 -2.49 17.98 -1.39
C SER A 5 -2.22 19.02 -2.49
N ALA A 6 -1.40 18.66 -3.46
CA ALA A 6 -1.12 19.49 -4.63
C ALA A 6 -2.20 19.33 -5.70
N PRO A 7 -2.33 20.27 -6.67
CA PRO A 7 -3.33 20.19 -7.72
C PRO A 7 -3.24 18.95 -8.63
N ASP A 8 -2.04 18.35 -8.74
CA ASP A 8 -1.82 17.11 -9.49
C ASP A 8 -2.19 15.84 -8.68
N GLY A 9 -2.67 16.01 -7.45
CA GLY A 9 -3.04 14.95 -6.53
C GLY A 9 -1.87 14.37 -5.73
N SER A 10 -0.63 14.87 -5.89
CA SER A 10 0.47 14.50 -5.00
C SER A 10 0.24 15.02 -3.57
N ILE A 11 0.74 14.28 -2.59
CA ILE A 11 0.57 14.60 -1.17
C ILE A 11 1.94 14.85 -0.55
N HIS A 12 2.14 16.03 0.01
CA HIS A 12 3.36 16.41 0.71
C HIS A 12 3.13 16.37 2.23
N ILE A 13 4.05 15.73 2.96
CA ILE A 13 3.98 15.64 4.42
C ILE A 13 5.18 16.37 5.04
N ASP A 14 4.91 17.51 5.65
CA ASP A 14 5.93 18.33 6.33
C ASP A 14 6.04 17.98 7.81
N GLY A 15 7.28 17.85 8.28
CA GLY A 15 7.60 17.59 9.68
C GLY A 15 7.15 16.22 10.18
N LYS A 16 7.00 15.24 9.27
CA LYS A 16 6.94 13.82 9.63
C LYS A 16 8.35 13.33 9.97
N VAL A 17 8.47 12.63 11.10
CA VAL A 17 9.70 11.93 11.46
C VAL A 17 9.78 10.65 10.64
N VAL A 18 10.91 10.45 9.95
CA VAL A 18 11.18 9.21 9.21
C VAL A 18 11.47 8.08 10.19
N THR A 19 10.69 7.01 10.10
CA THR A 19 10.77 5.86 10.98
C THR A 19 11.60 4.73 10.38
N ALA A 20 12.00 3.76 11.21
CA ALA A 20 12.65 2.54 10.73
C ALA A 20 11.74 1.73 9.78
N LEU A 21 10.41 1.82 9.96
CA LEU A 21 9.43 1.20 9.07
C LEU A 21 9.45 1.88 7.69
N ASP A 22 9.48 3.22 7.65
CA ASP A 22 9.56 3.97 6.40
C ASP A 22 10.84 3.62 5.61
N ARG A 23 11.97 3.52 6.31
CA ARG A 23 13.25 3.11 5.69
C ARG A 23 13.21 1.67 5.19
N PHE A 24 12.57 0.76 5.92
CA PHE A 24 12.35 -0.61 5.45
C PHE A 24 11.51 -0.65 4.18
N VAL A 25 10.35 0.04 4.17
CA VAL A 25 9.48 0.10 3.00
C VAL A 25 10.20 0.71 1.80
N THR A 26 10.95 1.80 2.01
CA THR A 26 11.80 2.42 0.98
C THR A 26 12.77 1.41 0.39
N SER A 27 13.51 0.68 1.23
CA SER A 27 14.53 -0.27 0.75
C SER A 27 13.99 -1.42 -0.09
N VAL A 28 12.73 -1.84 0.11
CA VAL A 28 12.09 -2.88 -0.72
C VAL A 28 11.46 -2.27 -1.97
N THR A 29 10.75 -1.15 -1.83
CA THR A 29 10.03 -0.50 -2.93
C THR A 29 10.95 0.08 -3.99
N GLU A 30 12.15 0.56 -3.62
CA GLU A 30 13.19 0.98 -4.57
C GLU A 30 13.68 -0.16 -5.47
N ILE A 31 13.63 -1.41 -5.00
CA ILE A 31 13.93 -2.59 -5.80
C ILE A 31 12.76 -2.90 -6.72
N ILE A 32 11.54 -2.98 -6.17
CA ILE A 32 10.32 -3.27 -6.93
C ILE A 32 10.13 -2.29 -8.09
N GLU A 33 10.33 -0.99 -7.86
CA GLU A 33 10.11 0.07 -8.86
C GLU A 33 11.00 -0.07 -10.10
N ARG A 34 12.16 -0.74 -9.99
CA ARG A 34 13.04 -1.01 -11.14
C ARG A 34 12.44 -2.00 -12.15
N TYR A 35 11.51 -2.85 -11.70
CA TYR A 35 10.97 -3.95 -12.50
C TYR A 35 9.49 -3.81 -12.80
N THR A 36 8.74 -3.10 -11.96
CA THR A 36 7.29 -2.96 -12.11
C THR A 36 6.77 -1.71 -11.38
N ARG A 37 5.56 -1.27 -11.73
CA ARG A 37 4.86 -0.28 -10.91
C ARG A 37 4.29 -0.97 -9.68
N TYR A 38 4.28 -0.25 -8.57
CA TYR A 38 3.67 -0.70 -7.33
C TYR A 38 2.72 0.35 -6.77
N VAL A 39 1.83 -0.09 -5.89
CA VAL A 39 1.04 0.78 -5.03
C VAL A 39 0.93 0.16 -3.64
N ILE A 40 1.24 0.96 -2.62
CA ILE A 40 1.07 0.58 -1.22
C ILE A 40 -0.41 0.72 -0.84
N VAL A 41 -0.93 -0.28 -0.15
CA VAL A 41 -2.33 -0.32 0.31
C VAL A 41 -2.41 -0.60 1.81
N SER A 42 -3.64 -0.68 2.34
CA SER A 42 -3.90 -1.20 3.69
C SER A 42 -3.28 -0.36 4.82
N GLY A 43 -2.96 -1.01 5.96
CA GLY A 43 -2.65 -0.37 7.24
C GLY A 43 -1.45 0.59 7.22
N TYR A 44 -0.43 0.32 6.39
CA TYR A 44 0.74 1.20 6.32
C TYR A 44 0.39 2.60 5.78
N VAL A 45 -0.66 2.74 4.95
CA VAL A 45 -1.12 4.06 4.47
C VAL A 45 -1.61 4.93 5.62
N ALA A 46 -2.36 4.37 6.58
CA ALA A 46 -2.79 5.13 7.75
C ALA A 46 -1.60 5.50 8.66
N ILE A 47 -0.62 4.59 8.82
CA ILE A 47 0.62 4.84 9.59
C ILE A 47 1.46 5.94 8.94
N LEU A 48 1.59 5.92 7.62
CA LEU A 48 2.31 6.93 6.83
C LEU A 48 1.78 8.34 7.13
N PHE A 49 0.46 8.46 7.28
CA PHE A 49 -0.22 9.70 7.60
C PHE A 49 -0.36 9.99 9.11
N GLY A 50 0.36 9.27 9.97
CA GLY A 50 0.50 9.64 11.39
C GLY A 50 -0.38 8.88 12.37
N ARG A 51 -1.11 7.84 11.94
CA ARG A 51 -1.86 6.99 12.87
C ARG A 51 -0.89 6.20 13.74
N ALA A 52 -1.03 6.33 15.06
CA ALA A 52 -0.16 5.65 16.03
C ALA A 52 -0.59 4.19 16.23
N ARG A 53 -0.14 3.29 15.35
CA ARG A 53 -0.29 1.83 15.49
C ARG A 53 0.89 1.08 14.87
N GLY A 54 1.08 -0.16 15.30
CA GLY A 54 2.02 -1.09 14.66
C GLY A 54 1.40 -1.81 13.45
N THR A 55 2.28 -2.39 12.64
CA THR A 55 1.95 -3.38 11.59
C THR A 55 3.07 -4.40 11.50
N GLU A 56 2.72 -5.64 11.18
CA GLU A 56 3.68 -6.74 10.97
C GLU A 56 4.05 -6.85 9.49
N ASP A 57 3.12 -6.52 8.60
CA ASP A 57 3.25 -6.54 7.16
C ASP A 57 2.90 -5.18 6.53
N ILE A 58 3.38 -4.99 5.30
CA ILE A 58 3.04 -3.88 4.42
C ILE A 58 2.49 -4.47 3.13
N ASP A 59 1.19 -4.29 2.90
CA ASP A 59 0.55 -4.74 1.67
C ASP A 59 0.90 -3.82 0.50
N LEU A 60 1.24 -4.42 -0.64
CA LEU A 60 1.32 -3.72 -1.91
C LEU A 60 0.81 -4.58 -3.08
N TYR A 61 0.30 -3.88 -4.09
CA TYR A 61 0.02 -4.47 -5.39
C TYR A 61 1.07 -4.04 -6.39
N ILE A 62 1.41 -4.95 -7.31
CA ILE A 62 2.28 -4.68 -8.44
C ILE A 62 1.60 -4.99 -9.78
N ASP A 63 2.07 -4.36 -10.85
CA ASP A 63 1.77 -4.84 -12.20
C ASP A 63 2.39 -6.23 -12.42
N TYR A 64 1.79 -7.01 -13.32
CA TYR A 64 2.28 -8.33 -13.69
C TYR A 64 3.73 -8.27 -14.19
N MET A 65 4.56 -9.14 -13.63
CA MET A 65 5.89 -9.46 -14.18
C MET A 65 5.79 -10.79 -14.90
N ASP A 66 6.38 -10.88 -16.08
CA ASP A 66 6.63 -12.19 -16.67
C ASP A 66 7.71 -12.94 -15.87
N ARG A 67 7.90 -14.23 -16.20
CA ARG A 67 8.80 -15.10 -15.46
C ARG A 67 10.23 -14.59 -15.49
N ASP A 68 10.72 -14.15 -16.64
CA ASP A 68 12.11 -13.71 -16.80
C ASP A 68 12.38 -12.43 -16.00
N THR A 69 11.44 -11.47 -16.05
CA THR A 69 11.48 -10.24 -15.24
C THR A 69 11.45 -10.57 -13.76
N PHE A 70 10.59 -11.51 -13.34
CA PHE A 70 10.50 -11.92 -11.94
C PHE A 70 11.78 -12.61 -11.45
N MET A 71 12.44 -13.42 -12.28
CA MET A 71 13.73 -14.04 -11.94
C MET A 71 14.82 -12.97 -11.73
N LEU A 72 14.86 -11.93 -12.57
CA LEU A 72 15.79 -10.81 -12.41
C LEU A 72 15.51 -10.00 -11.14
N PHE A 73 14.22 -9.68 -10.89
CA PHE A 73 13.77 -9.03 -9.66
C PHE A 73 14.18 -9.83 -8.43
N SER A 74 13.90 -11.13 -8.41
CA SER A 74 14.22 -12.01 -7.28
C SER A 74 15.72 -12.07 -7.01
N LYS A 75 16.54 -12.12 -8.06
CA LYS A 75 18.00 -12.10 -7.91
C LYS A 75 18.49 -10.80 -7.25
N ASP A 76 18.07 -9.63 -7.76
CA ASP A 76 18.45 -8.33 -7.19
C ASP A 76 17.96 -8.19 -5.74
N LEU A 77 16.72 -8.63 -5.47
CA LEU A 77 16.15 -8.67 -4.13
C LEU A 77 17.01 -9.47 -3.14
N LEU A 78 17.45 -10.68 -3.53
CA LEU A 78 18.32 -11.54 -2.71
C LEU A 78 19.72 -10.92 -2.53
N GLU A 79 20.29 -10.33 -3.58
CA GLU A 79 21.61 -9.65 -3.53
C GLU A 79 21.61 -8.45 -2.57
N GLN A 80 20.46 -7.79 -2.39
CA GLN A 80 20.27 -6.67 -1.45
C GLN A 80 19.99 -7.12 0.01
N GLY A 81 20.06 -8.42 0.31
CA GLY A 81 19.89 -8.96 1.66
C GLY A 81 18.43 -9.09 2.11
N PHE A 82 17.54 -9.36 1.16
CA PHE A 82 16.16 -9.76 1.41
C PHE A 82 15.95 -11.23 1.04
N TYR A 83 14.82 -11.81 1.45
CA TYR A 83 14.40 -13.15 1.10
C TYR A 83 12.88 -13.27 1.10
N PHE A 84 12.36 -14.33 0.48
CA PHE A 84 10.94 -14.65 0.51
C PHE A 84 10.62 -15.54 1.72
N LEU A 85 9.59 -15.18 2.50
CA LEU A 85 9.17 -15.97 3.66
C LEU A 85 8.48 -17.28 3.27
N ASN A 86 7.94 -17.36 2.05
CA ASN A 86 7.05 -18.46 1.65
C ASN A 86 7.82 -19.74 1.27
N SER A 87 8.93 -19.60 0.55
CA SER A 87 9.75 -20.70 0.01
C SER A 87 11.11 -20.16 -0.46
N ASP A 88 12.13 -21.02 -0.43
CA ASP A 88 13.45 -20.75 -1.02
C ASP A 88 13.48 -21.04 -2.54
N ASP A 89 12.44 -21.70 -3.08
CA ASP A 89 12.31 -21.97 -4.52
C ASP A 89 11.61 -20.80 -5.24
N ILE A 90 12.38 -20.02 -6.00
CA ILE A 90 11.88 -18.85 -6.75
C ILE A 90 10.80 -19.24 -7.78
N GLY A 91 10.83 -20.45 -8.33
CA GLY A 91 9.80 -20.96 -9.21
C GLY A 91 8.46 -21.15 -8.50
N GLU A 92 8.49 -21.64 -7.26
CA GLU A 92 7.28 -21.74 -6.42
C GLU A 92 6.75 -20.35 -6.06
N ILE A 93 7.62 -19.42 -5.67
CA ILE A 93 7.22 -18.02 -5.38
C ILE A 93 6.52 -17.39 -6.59
N TYR A 94 7.07 -17.57 -7.79
CA TYR A 94 6.45 -17.05 -9.01
C TYR A 94 5.09 -17.70 -9.30
N SER A 95 4.97 -19.02 -9.09
CA SER A 95 3.70 -19.74 -9.25
C SER A 95 2.64 -19.20 -8.29
N MET A 96 3.01 -18.95 -7.02
CA MET A 96 2.09 -18.38 -6.03
C MET A 96 1.53 -17.03 -6.49
N LEU A 97 2.38 -16.13 -6.99
CA LEU A 97 1.91 -14.85 -7.54
C LEU A 97 0.95 -15.04 -8.72
N CYS A 98 1.26 -15.95 -9.65
CA CYS A 98 0.39 -16.27 -10.78
C CYS A 98 -0.97 -16.83 -10.32
N ASP A 99 -0.98 -17.61 -9.24
CA ASP A 99 -2.17 -18.16 -8.59
C ASP A 99 -2.90 -17.15 -7.69
N ARG A 100 -2.53 -15.86 -7.78
CA ARG A 100 -3.10 -14.73 -7.03
C ARG A 100 -2.92 -14.83 -5.52
N LEU A 101 -1.92 -15.61 -5.09
CA LEU A 101 -1.50 -15.68 -3.70
C LEU A 101 -0.49 -14.58 -3.40
N ALA A 102 -0.43 -14.21 -2.12
CA ALA A 102 0.53 -13.24 -1.63
C ALA A 102 1.91 -13.88 -1.45
N VAL A 103 2.96 -13.13 -1.78
CA VAL A 103 4.34 -13.48 -1.44
C VAL A 103 4.90 -12.44 -0.48
N ARG A 104 5.63 -12.90 0.53
CA ARG A 104 6.13 -12.06 1.61
C ARG A 104 7.63 -11.90 1.50
N ILE A 105 8.09 -10.66 1.55
CA ILE A 105 9.51 -10.28 1.45
C ILE A 105 9.95 -9.72 2.79
N ALA A 106 11.02 -10.26 3.36
CA ALA A 106 11.61 -9.75 4.58
C ALA A 106 13.12 -9.57 4.42
N LYS A 107 13.71 -8.75 5.30
CA LYS A 107 15.17 -8.64 5.39
C LYS A 107 15.74 -9.90 6.03
N THR A 108 16.89 -10.39 5.57
CA THR A 108 17.57 -11.56 6.16
C THR A 108 17.66 -11.43 7.69
N ASP A 109 17.47 -12.56 8.38
CA ASP A 109 17.40 -12.67 9.85
C ASP A 109 16.22 -11.96 10.52
N ARG A 110 15.18 -11.58 9.76
CA ARG A 110 13.94 -10.99 10.28
C ARG A 110 12.71 -11.59 9.63
N ILE A 111 11.63 -11.70 10.42
CA ILE A 111 10.30 -12.07 9.93
C ILE A 111 9.39 -10.84 9.84
N ILE A 112 9.56 -9.86 10.74
CA ILE A 112 8.80 -8.62 10.77
C ILE A 112 9.73 -7.39 10.90
N PRO A 113 9.36 -6.24 10.29
CA PRO A 113 8.29 -6.11 9.31
C PRO A 113 8.62 -6.87 8.02
N ASN A 114 7.59 -7.29 7.29
CA ASN A 114 7.71 -7.84 5.92
C ASN A 114 6.80 -7.08 4.94
N VAL A 115 7.04 -7.24 3.65
CA VAL A 115 6.16 -6.72 2.58
C VAL A 115 5.33 -7.88 2.05
N GLU A 116 4.01 -7.75 2.07
CA GLU A 116 3.09 -8.67 1.43
C GLU A 116 2.76 -8.16 0.01
N MET A 117 3.35 -8.80 -1.00
CA MET A 117 3.25 -8.42 -2.41
C MET A 117 2.28 -9.34 -3.16
N LYS A 118 1.41 -8.73 -3.98
CA LYS A 118 0.43 -9.42 -4.84
C LYS A 118 0.43 -8.82 -6.25
N PHE A 119 0.19 -9.62 -7.28
CA PHE A 119 -0.22 -9.07 -8.57
C PHE A 119 -1.62 -8.44 -8.45
N LYS A 120 -1.82 -7.29 -9.08
CA LYS A 120 -3.16 -6.72 -9.27
C LYS A 120 -4.08 -7.75 -9.94
N LYS A 121 -5.31 -7.88 -9.47
CA LYS A 121 -6.24 -8.91 -9.97
C LYS A 121 -7.61 -8.39 -10.39
N ASP A 122 -8.08 -7.33 -9.75
CA ASP A 122 -9.44 -6.83 -9.91
C ASP A 122 -9.46 -5.32 -10.19
N ASP A 123 -10.63 -4.81 -10.56
CA ASP A 123 -10.81 -3.42 -10.98
C ASP A 123 -10.37 -2.41 -9.93
N PHE A 124 -10.42 -2.76 -8.64
CA PHE A 124 -9.97 -1.88 -7.56
C PHE A 124 -8.44 -1.85 -7.49
N ASP A 125 -7.76 -2.99 -7.62
CA ASP A 125 -6.29 -3.04 -7.69
C ASP A 125 -5.78 -2.29 -8.93
N HIS A 126 -6.44 -2.50 -10.07
CA HIS A 126 -6.16 -1.78 -11.32
C HIS A 126 -6.35 -0.27 -11.16
N TYR A 127 -7.41 0.16 -10.47
CA TYR A 127 -7.64 1.56 -10.15
C TYR A 127 -6.56 2.11 -9.22
N ALA A 128 -6.23 1.39 -8.14
CA ALA A 128 -5.24 1.77 -7.15
C ALA A 128 -3.87 2.06 -7.79
N ILE A 129 -3.38 1.18 -8.68
CA ILE A 129 -2.11 1.39 -9.39
C ILE A 129 -2.22 2.52 -10.41
N SER A 130 -3.29 2.57 -11.21
CA SER A 130 -3.42 3.57 -12.29
C SER A 130 -3.64 4.99 -11.79
N ARG A 131 -4.19 5.15 -10.58
CA ARG A 131 -4.47 6.42 -9.93
C ARG A 131 -3.64 6.64 -8.67
N ALA A 132 -2.56 5.87 -8.48
CA ALA A 132 -1.72 5.94 -7.30
C ALA A 132 -1.29 7.39 -7.01
N LYS A 133 -1.44 7.80 -5.75
CA LYS A 133 -1.04 9.12 -5.27
C LYS A 133 0.42 9.08 -4.90
N VAL A 134 1.18 10.03 -5.41
CA VAL A 134 2.58 10.21 -5.00
C VAL A 134 2.59 10.88 -3.63
N VAL A 135 3.21 10.25 -2.63
CA VAL A 135 3.41 10.82 -1.30
C VAL A 135 4.88 11.15 -1.12
N GLN A 136 5.20 12.38 -0.75
CA GLN A 136 6.56 12.86 -0.56
C GLN A 136 6.75 13.44 0.84
N PHE A 137 7.84 13.04 1.50
CA PHE A 137 8.24 13.55 2.81
C PHE A 137 9.73 13.30 3.01
N ASP A 138 10.46 14.30 3.52
CA ASP A 138 11.93 14.26 3.61
C ASP A 138 12.57 13.85 2.26
N ASP A 139 13.37 12.79 2.24
CA ASP A 139 13.98 12.19 1.05
C ASP A 139 13.19 11.00 0.48
N ILE A 140 12.01 10.70 1.03
CA ILE A 140 11.22 9.52 0.68
C ILE A 140 10.07 9.89 -0.27
N ARG A 141 9.87 9.03 -1.27
CA ARG A 141 8.74 9.07 -2.20
C ARG A 141 8.07 7.70 -2.28
N PHE A 142 6.76 7.66 -2.07
CA PHE A 142 5.94 6.45 -2.20
C PHE A 142 4.77 6.63 -3.16
N PHE A 143 4.25 5.51 -3.66
CA PHE A 143 2.97 5.45 -4.36
C PHE A 143 1.94 4.75 -3.46
N VAL A 144 0.87 5.45 -3.10
CA VAL A 144 -0.21 4.92 -2.27
C VAL A 144 -1.53 4.91 -3.02
N SER A 145 -2.41 3.96 -2.69
CA SER A 145 -3.74 3.93 -3.30
C SER A 145 -4.52 5.21 -2.95
N PRO A 146 -5.34 5.75 -3.88
CA PRO A 146 -6.22 6.88 -3.62
C PRO A 146 -6.97 6.76 -2.30
N ILE A 147 -7.02 7.86 -1.53
CA ILE A 147 -7.66 7.86 -0.22
C ILE A 147 -9.17 7.58 -0.36
N GLU A 148 -9.77 8.05 -1.45
CA GLU A 148 -11.16 7.81 -1.84
C GLU A 148 -11.47 6.31 -2.06
N LEU A 149 -10.48 5.51 -2.45
CA LEU A 149 -10.61 4.05 -2.56
C LEU A 149 -10.25 3.35 -1.24
N GLN A 150 -9.24 3.85 -0.52
CA GLN A 150 -8.78 3.26 0.75
C GLN A 150 -9.86 3.25 1.82
N ILE A 151 -10.60 4.35 1.97
CA ILE A 151 -11.64 4.48 3.01
C ILE A 151 -12.73 3.41 2.82
N PRO A 152 -13.40 3.29 1.66
CA PRO A 152 -14.44 2.29 1.45
C PRO A 152 -13.92 0.86 1.50
N TYR A 153 -12.69 0.60 1.00
CA TYR A 153 -12.12 -0.74 1.03
C TYR A 153 -11.88 -1.23 2.46
N LYS A 154 -11.47 -0.34 3.37
CA LYS A 154 -11.34 -0.65 4.79
C LYS A 154 -12.69 -0.88 5.47
N LEU A 155 -13.70 -0.09 5.15
CA LEU A 155 -15.07 -0.36 5.60
C LEU A 155 -15.57 -1.74 5.13
N TYR A 156 -15.19 -2.16 3.93
CA TYR A 156 -15.54 -3.46 3.38
C TYR A 156 -14.84 -4.62 4.12
N LEU A 157 -13.56 -4.47 4.48
CA LEU A 157 -12.83 -5.45 5.28
C LEU A 157 -13.39 -5.56 6.71
N GLY A 158 -13.74 -4.43 7.32
CA GLY A 158 -14.62 -4.37 8.50
C GLY A 158 -14.01 -4.80 9.84
N SER A 159 -12.71 -5.09 9.94
CA SER A 159 -12.08 -5.30 11.25
C SER A 159 -12.03 -3.99 12.04
N ASP A 160 -12.00 -4.05 13.38
CA ASP A 160 -11.91 -2.84 14.23
C ASP A 160 -10.77 -1.92 13.79
N LYS A 161 -9.62 -2.52 13.48
CA LYS A 161 -8.42 -1.83 13.00
C LYS A 161 -8.65 -1.15 11.64
N ASP A 162 -9.38 -1.80 10.74
CA ASP A 162 -9.71 -1.24 9.42
C ASP A 162 -10.70 -0.09 9.52
N ILE A 163 -11.74 -0.23 10.35
CA ILE A 163 -12.71 0.84 10.60
C ILE A 163 -12.01 2.06 11.21
N GLU A 164 -11.16 1.87 12.22
CA GLU A 164 -10.38 2.96 12.81
C GLU A 164 -9.45 3.64 11.78
N ASP A 165 -8.80 2.87 10.91
CA ASP A 165 -7.99 3.42 9.82
C ASP A 165 -8.85 4.22 8.82
N ALA A 166 -10.05 3.74 8.47
CA ALA A 166 -10.98 4.41 7.57
C ALA A 166 -11.44 5.76 8.13
N VAL A 167 -11.88 5.77 9.39
CA VAL A 167 -12.29 7.00 10.09
C VAL A 167 -11.12 7.98 10.19
N TYR A 168 -9.92 7.49 10.53
CA TYR A 168 -8.72 8.32 10.62
C TYR A 168 -8.41 9.01 9.28
N LEU A 169 -8.37 8.24 8.19
CA LEU A 169 -8.09 8.78 6.86
C LEU A 169 -9.18 9.76 6.41
N TRP A 170 -10.46 9.45 6.66
CA TRP A 170 -11.54 10.38 6.35
C TRP A 170 -11.41 11.69 7.13
N MET A 171 -11.24 11.64 8.45
CA MET A 171 -11.08 12.85 9.27
C MET A 171 -9.92 13.74 8.81
N LEU A 172 -8.83 13.10 8.35
CA LEU A 172 -7.64 13.79 7.90
C LEU A 172 -7.79 14.45 6.52
N PHE A 173 -8.52 13.80 5.61
CA PHE A 173 -8.60 14.22 4.21
C PHE A 173 -9.95 14.81 3.79
N ARG A 174 -11.00 14.79 4.63
CA ARG A 174 -12.38 15.17 4.27
C ARG A 174 -12.53 16.52 3.56
N GLU A 175 -11.66 17.49 3.82
CA GLU A 175 -11.71 18.81 3.17
C GLU A 175 -11.14 18.80 1.74
N THR A 176 -10.53 17.68 1.33
CA THR A 176 -9.80 17.51 0.07
C THR A 176 -10.20 16.25 -0.72
N LEU A 177 -11.08 15.41 -0.15
CA LEU A 177 -11.59 14.22 -0.85
C LEU A 177 -12.50 14.64 -2.00
N ASP A 178 -12.48 13.84 -3.06
CA ASP A 178 -13.52 13.88 -4.07
C ASP A 178 -14.72 13.06 -3.57
N ASP A 179 -15.75 13.77 -3.08
CA ASP A 179 -16.95 13.14 -2.49
C ASP A 179 -17.69 12.25 -3.50
N ASP A 180 -17.81 12.67 -4.76
CA ASP A 180 -18.48 11.88 -5.79
C ASP A 180 -17.72 10.58 -6.06
N LEU A 181 -16.38 10.65 -6.12
CA LEU A 181 -15.54 9.48 -6.27
C LEU A 181 -15.63 8.56 -5.05
N LEU A 182 -15.59 9.10 -3.84
CA LEU A 182 -15.73 8.35 -2.59
C LEU A 182 -17.09 7.63 -2.54
N ARG A 183 -18.19 8.32 -2.84
CA ARG A 183 -19.54 7.72 -2.94
C ARG A 183 -19.56 6.57 -3.94
N SER A 184 -18.98 6.77 -5.13
CA SER A 184 -18.97 5.74 -6.17
C SER A 184 -18.28 4.45 -5.70
N PHE A 185 -17.20 4.56 -4.90
CA PHE A 185 -16.52 3.40 -4.34
C PHE A 185 -17.31 2.76 -3.20
N MET A 186 -17.94 3.56 -2.33
CA MET A 186 -18.83 3.05 -1.29
C MET A 186 -20.00 2.24 -1.87
N GLU A 187 -20.62 2.73 -2.95
CA GLU A 187 -21.69 2.03 -3.66
C GLU A 187 -21.22 0.71 -4.27
N ARG A 188 -20.07 0.73 -4.97
CA ARG A 188 -19.51 -0.47 -5.60
C ARG A 188 -19.09 -1.55 -4.59
N LEU A 189 -18.61 -1.13 -3.42
CA LEU A 189 -18.24 -2.04 -2.32
C LEU A 189 -19.41 -2.35 -1.37
N GLN A 190 -20.58 -1.74 -1.59
CA GLN A 190 -21.79 -1.93 -0.79
C GLN A 190 -21.59 -1.62 0.71
N VAL A 191 -20.83 -0.57 1.00
CA VAL A 191 -20.50 -0.15 2.38
C VAL A 191 -21.13 1.20 2.73
N ARG A 192 -21.25 1.45 4.03
CA ARG A 192 -21.81 2.66 4.62
C ARG A 192 -20.91 3.16 5.74
N GLY A 193 -20.70 4.47 5.80
CA GLY A 193 -19.77 5.12 6.73
C GLY A 193 -20.46 5.87 7.87
N GLU A 194 -21.76 6.13 7.75
CA GLU A 194 -22.51 7.06 8.59
C GLU A 194 -22.55 6.61 10.05
N HIS A 195 -22.61 5.29 10.30
CA HIS A 195 -22.56 4.74 11.66
C HIS A 195 -21.22 5.04 12.38
N TYR A 196 -20.16 5.26 11.60
CA TYR A 196 -18.82 5.58 12.09
C TYR A 196 -18.50 7.08 12.04
N GLY A 197 -19.47 7.92 11.65
CA GLY A 197 -19.29 9.36 11.50
C GLY A 197 -18.59 9.79 10.21
N ILE A 198 -18.46 8.89 9.23
CA ILE A 198 -18.00 9.24 7.89
C ILE A 198 -19.20 9.76 7.12
N GLU A 199 -19.23 11.08 6.96
CA GLU A 199 -20.22 11.78 6.15
C GLU A 199 -19.60 12.03 4.78
N VAL A 200 -20.31 11.59 3.75
CA VAL A 200 -19.96 11.85 2.35
C VAL A 200 -21.07 12.66 1.77
#